data_AF-A0A183G9R6-F1
#
_entry.id   AF-A0A183G9R6-F1
#
_cell.length_a   1.000
_cell.length_b   1.000
_cell.length_c   1.000
_cell.angle_alpha   90.00
_cell.angle_beta   90.00
_cell.angle_gamma   90.00
#
_symmetry.space_group_name_H-M   'P 1'
#
loop_
_entity.id
_entity.type
_entity.pdbx_description
1 polymer ?
#
loop_
_entity_poly.entity_id
_entity_poly.type
_entity_poly.pdbx_seq_one_letter_code
_entity_poly.pdbx_strand_id
1 'polypeptide(L)'
;MFRENDEVQVSIHQRHMEQWKTLFTNSCLSEADVTARCATLPITPSLCASSGTRLPIHSMAELMSANAFTKHSVDISVWMENQLKELSLPMHPLLAELILRCAVESAQKNIAGLSQEFVETVFSGDLLDESKLAVRILVLLYLLCYKTRVDAMKGTGIYPNDIYMRLPIRYLVSVMEVRYSDFAKARCHLIRLVTDLFPHMLPTVDSLAIARTRSTGEGIKEENFEELLCSPDFSMALAAVQRLDVAPLSDQVRLIPSIARAFLYSSDSIPQSYVHIIVGIWNRLENVVPRMLYEYCTSKWSSTITPTECYRHPCLLFRRIFSSPPHFACFLRMVSFYDQACRIQLMSQVQNSTVAKSASEEDRASRDVLAHAFDHSQTSILVQVLIEVSDARRMNDDPRNSSAIARRCEVSKQACAFIHQMFIQDKNLMKLVLFQTWPIEMIRPLVENIPSMFVATEYIQEMLSLPDMKRRIFAVCLMAEVGRKYRLPESAASLNLVIDILNSLLKFTQMPGNHALFTAIAPSLGCIIPVYPQLAPLVSSLLLRISSISRAQLAMNCLDARPSGSRERRLANTVERVLSSRVYTLD
;
A
#
# COMPACT_ATOMS: atom_id res chain seq x y z
N MET A 1 4.00 28.84 -46.54
CA MET A 1 2.96 29.86 -46.25
C MET A 1 3.34 30.48 -44.90
N PHE A 2 3.97 31.65 -44.90
CA PHE A 2 4.27 32.36 -43.64
C PHE A 2 3.03 33.18 -43.27
N ARG A 3 2.45 32.93 -42.10
CA ARG A 3 1.45 33.81 -41.50
C ARG A 3 2.16 34.60 -40.40
N GLU A 4 2.28 35.89 -40.64
CA GLU A 4 2.62 36.88 -39.64
C GLU A 4 1.49 37.90 -39.63
N ASN A 5 1.29 38.50 -38.46
CA ASN A 5 0.28 39.54 -38.23
C ASN A 5 0.30 40.58 -39.34
N ASP A 6 -0.90 41.04 -39.70
CA ASP A 6 -1.27 42.00 -40.74
C ASP A 6 -1.49 41.41 -42.16
N GLU A 7 -2.77 41.14 -42.43
CA GLU A 7 -3.57 41.14 -43.68
C GLU A 7 -2.91 41.18 -45.08
N VAL A 8 -1.73 40.61 -45.33
CA VAL A 8 -1.20 40.45 -46.69
C VAL A 8 -0.77 39.02 -46.98
N GLN A 9 -1.57 38.34 -47.80
CA GLN A 9 -1.25 37.01 -48.33
C GLN A 9 -0.27 37.15 -49.51
N VAL A 10 1.03 37.09 -49.24
CA VAL A 10 2.06 37.05 -50.29
C VAL A 10 2.30 35.59 -50.71
N SER A 11 1.93 35.25 -51.94
CA SER A 11 2.20 33.93 -52.52
C SER A 11 3.62 33.87 -53.11
N ILE A 12 4.56 33.34 -52.34
CA ILE A 12 5.95 33.11 -52.80
C ILE A 12 6.04 31.71 -53.42
N HIS A 13 6.70 31.58 -54.58
CA HIS A 13 6.96 30.29 -55.23
C HIS A 13 7.78 29.36 -54.32
N GLN A 14 7.16 28.26 -53.90
CA GLN A 14 7.66 27.35 -52.87
C GLN A 14 9.04 26.75 -53.21
N ARG A 15 9.27 26.45 -54.49
CA ARG A 15 10.53 25.86 -54.99
C ARG A 15 11.73 26.80 -54.85
N HIS A 16 11.53 28.10 -55.07
CA HIS A 16 12.59 29.10 -54.90
C HIS A 16 12.86 29.30 -53.41
N MET A 17 11.81 29.37 -52.58
CA MET A 17 11.98 29.48 -51.13
C MET A 17 12.76 28.30 -50.54
N GLU A 18 12.53 27.08 -51.04
CA GLU A 18 13.29 25.89 -50.65
C GLU A 18 14.76 25.95 -51.09
N GLN A 19 15.05 26.42 -52.31
CA GLN A 19 16.43 26.61 -52.79
C GLN A 19 17.19 27.70 -52.00
N TRP A 20 16.52 28.80 -51.67
CA TRP A 20 17.10 29.86 -50.84
C TRP A 20 17.31 29.38 -49.40
N LYS A 21 16.36 28.60 -48.86
CA LYS A 21 16.51 27.96 -47.54
C LYS A 21 17.71 27.03 -47.52
N THR A 22 17.86 26.14 -48.50
CA THR A 22 18.99 25.20 -48.56
C THR A 22 20.33 25.89 -48.76
N LEU A 23 20.41 26.90 -49.64
CA LEU A 23 21.61 27.73 -49.77
C LEU A 23 21.95 28.38 -48.42
N PHE A 24 21.00 29.08 -47.79
CA PHE A 24 21.22 29.78 -46.53
C PHE A 24 21.67 28.84 -45.39
N THR A 25 21.04 27.67 -45.23
CA THR A 25 21.44 26.69 -44.21
C THR A 25 22.78 26.03 -44.50
N ASN A 26 23.18 25.92 -45.78
CA ASN A 26 24.44 25.28 -46.16
C ASN A 26 25.62 26.26 -46.19
N SER A 27 25.40 27.56 -46.41
CA SER A 27 26.47 28.54 -46.62
C SER A 27 26.54 29.67 -45.59
N CYS A 28 25.52 29.93 -44.78
CA CYS A 28 25.48 31.11 -43.89
C CYS A 28 25.23 30.79 -42.41
N LEU A 29 24.39 29.81 -42.10
CA LEU A 29 24.07 29.41 -40.72
C LEU A 29 23.94 27.89 -40.66
N SER A 30 24.98 27.22 -40.18
CA SER A 30 24.93 25.77 -40.01
C SER A 30 23.98 25.39 -38.86
N GLU A 31 23.49 24.15 -38.88
CA GLU A 31 22.68 23.60 -37.78
C GLU A 31 23.41 23.67 -36.43
N ALA A 32 24.73 23.46 -36.43
CA ALA A 32 25.58 23.58 -35.26
C ALA A 32 25.60 25.02 -34.71
N ASP A 33 25.74 26.02 -35.60
CA ASP A 33 25.76 27.43 -35.22
C ASP A 33 24.41 27.87 -34.64
N VAL A 34 23.30 27.43 -35.25
CA VAL A 34 21.95 27.71 -34.77
C VAL A 34 21.72 27.09 -33.39
N THR A 35 22.18 25.85 -33.19
CA THR A 35 22.04 25.14 -31.92
C THR A 35 22.83 25.82 -30.81
N ALA A 36 24.08 26.19 -31.08
CA ALA A 36 24.94 26.91 -30.12
C ALA A 36 24.37 28.29 -29.76
N ARG A 37 23.85 29.04 -30.75
CA ARG A 37 23.20 30.34 -30.51
C ARG A 37 21.86 30.21 -29.78
N CYS A 38 21.14 29.10 -29.96
CA CYS A 38 19.89 28.91 -29.25
C CYS A 38 20.14 28.79 -27.75
N ALA A 39 21.18 28.04 -27.33
CA ALA A 39 21.57 27.89 -25.93
C ALA A 39 21.90 29.23 -25.23
N THR A 40 22.28 30.28 -25.97
CA THR A 40 22.59 31.60 -25.42
C THR A 40 21.41 32.59 -25.44
N LEU A 41 20.24 32.18 -25.92
CA LEU A 41 19.05 33.03 -25.91
C LEU A 41 18.65 33.40 -24.48
N PRO A 42 18.14 34.62 -24.23
CA PRO A 42 17.63 35.00 -22.92
C PRO A 42 16.42 34.14 -22.55
N ILE A 43 16.20 33.98 -21.25
CA ILE A 43 14.96 33.37 -20.74
C ILE A 43 13.78 34.32 -20.95
N THR A 44 12.57 33.77 -20.99
CA THR A 44 11.33 34.54 -21.00
C THR A 44 10.83 34.74 -19.57
N PRO A 45 10.77 35.98 -19.06
CA PRO A 45 10.27 36.24 -17.71
C PRO A 45 8.77 35.94 -17.62
N SER A 46 8.33 35.39 -16.50
CA SER A 46 6.91 35.08 -16.23
C SER A 46 6.21 34.27 -17.33
N LEU A 47 6.90 33.30 -17.93
CA LEU A 47 6.37 32.51 -19.04
C LEU A 47 5.07 31.75 -18.67
N CYS A 48 4.02 31.92 -19.47
CA CYS A 48 2.69 31.32 -19.29
C CYS A 48 1.98 31.01 -20.62
N ALA A 49 0.79 30.43 -20.55
CA ALA A 49 -0.01 30.06 -21.73
C ALA A 49 -0.41 31.24 -22.63
N SER A 50 -0.49 32.46 -22.08
CA SER A 50 -0.78 33.68 -22.84
C SER A 50 0.48 34.38 -23.37
N SER A 51 1.67 33.84 -23.11
CA SER A 51 2.89 34.38 -23.72
C SER A 51 2.83 34.18 -25.25
N GLY A 52 3.35 35.16 -26.01
CA GLY A 52 3.23 35.19 -27.47
C GLY A 52 3.86 33.99 -28.20
N THR A 53 3.69 33.91 -29.51
CA THR A 53 4.06 32.71 -30.30
C THR A 53 5.51 32.67 -30.79
N ARG A 54 6.34 33.67 -30.44
CA ARG A 54 7.73 33.83 -30.92
C ARG A 54 8.69 34.03 -29.76
N LEU A 55 8.81 32.98 -28.97
CA LEU A 55 9.60 32.93 -27.75
C LEU A 55 10.74 31.92 -27.88
N PRO A 56 11.86 32.12 -27.16
CA PRO A 56 12.96 31.17 -27.10
C PRO A 56 12.54 29.72 -26.84
N ILE A 57 11.48 29.48 -26.06
CA ILE A 57 10.95 28.13 -25.79
C ILE A 57 10.53 27.37 -27.06
N HIS A 58 10.03 28.06 -28.10
CA HIS A 58 9.63 27.40 -29.34
C HIS A 58 10.87 26.88 -30.09
N SER A 59 11.92 27.69 -30.17
CA SER A 59 13.20 27.29 -30.78
C SER A 59 13.84 26.14 -29.99
N MET A 60 13.83 26.22 -28.66
CA MET A 60 14.32 25.15 -27.79
C MET A 60 13.55 23.84 -28.00
N ALA A 61 12.22 23.90 -28.04
CA ALA A 61 11.38 22.72 -28.26
C ALA A 61 11.60 22.10 -29.64
N GLU A 62 11.77 22.92 -30.67
CA GLU A 62 12.00 22.45 -32.04
C GLU A 62 13.39 21.80 -32.18
N LEU A 63 14.45 22.44 -31.67
CA LEU A 63 15.80 21.88 -31.71
C LEU A 63 15.94 20.62 -30.85
N MET A 64 15.23 20.57 -29.72
CA MET A 64 15.12 19.34 -28.92
C MET A 64 14.40 18.24 -29.70
N SER A 65 13.35 18.56 -30.45
CA SER A 65 12.65 17.60 -31.32
C SER A 65 13.53 17.01 -32.42
N ALA A 66 14.47 17.81 -32.91
CA ALA A 66 15.43 17.44 -33.95
C ALA A 66 16.67 16.74 -33.40
N ASN A 67 16.78 16.52 -32.08
CA ASN A 67 17.98 16.00 -31.39
C ASN A 67 19.25 16.83 -31.66
N ALA A 68 19.09 18.12 -32.00
CA ALA A 68 20.20 18.97 -32.42
C ALA A 68 21.21 19.22 -31.28
N PHE A 69 20.72 19.38 -30.04
CA PHE A 69 21.56 19.56 -28.85
C PHE A 69 22.45 18.35 -28.59
N THR A 70 21.90 17.13 -28.72
CA THR A 70 22.66 15.88 -28.60
C THR A 70 23.68 15.73 -29.73
N LYS A 71 23.25 15.97 -30.98
CA LYS A 71 24.09 15.86 -32.19
C LYS A 71 25.30 16.79 -32.16
N HIS A 72 25.14 17.99 -31.60
CA HIS A 72 26.17 19.02 -31.56
C HIS A 72 26.78 19.22 -30.16
N SER A 73 26.47 18.35 -29.20
CA SER A 73 26.99 18.38 -27.82
C SER A 73 26.85 19.75 -27.13
N VAL A 74 25.69 20.38 -27.31
CA VAL A 74 25.38 21.69 -26.71
C VAL A 74 24.60 21.49 -25.42
N ASP A 75 25.13 21.99 -24.31
CA ASP A 75 24.45 21.96 -23.01
C ASP A 75 23.42 23.09 -22.88
N ILE A 76 22.19 22.74 -22.50
CA ILE A 76 21.08 23.66 -22.30
C ILE A 76 20.59 23.69 -20.84
N SER A 77 21.27 22.97 -19.95
CA SER A 77 20.80 22.71 -18.59
C SER A 77 20.66 24.01 -17.80
N VAL A 78 21.65 24.91 -17.92
CA VAL A 78 21.63 26.24 -17.28
C VAL A 78 20.46 27.10 -17.78
N TRP A 79 20.20 27.11 -19.08
CA TRP A 79 19.06 27.84 -19.65
C TRP A 79 17.74 27.27 -19.12
N MET A 80 17.60 25.94 -19.09
CA MET A 80 16.41 25.25 -18.62
C MET A 80 16.11 25.58 -17.14
N GLU A 81 17.12 25.49 -16.27
CA GLU A 81 16.97 25.81 -14.85
C GLU A 81 16.56 27.27 -14.62
N ASN A 82 17.16 28.21 -15.36
CA ASN A 82 16.84 29.62 -15.24
C ASN A 82 15.42 29.92 -15.79
N GLN A 83 15.03 29.30 -16.90
CA GLN A 83 13.68 29.45 -17.44
C GLN A 83 12.62 28.86 -16.48
N LEU A 84 12.93 27.75 -15.82
CA LEU A 84 12.04 27.11 -14.86
C LEU A 84 11.81 27.96 -13.61
N LYS A 85 12.71 28.88 -13.24
CA LYS A 85 12.51 29.81 -12.10
C LYS A 85 11.51 30.93 -12.42
N GLU A 86 11.35 31.27 -13.69
CA GLU A 86 10.57 32.42 -14.16
C GLU A 86 9.27 32.00 -14.85
N LEU A 87 8.46 31.19 -14.15
CA LEU A 87 7.19 30.66 -14.67
C LEU A 87 6.00 31.35 -14.02
N SER A 88 4.94 31.56 -14.80
CA SER A 88 3.63 31.97 -14.29
C SER A 88 2.53 31.02 -14.76
N LEU A 89 1.42 31.01 -14.03
CA LEU A 89 0.25 30.18 -14.35
C LEU A 89 -0.80 31.03 -15.06
N PRO A 90 -1.57 30.49 -16.03
CA PRO A 90 -1.59 29.10 -16.51
C PRO A 90 -0.32 28.67 -17.26
N MET A 91 0.09 27.42 -17.12
CA MET A 91 1.37 26.92 -17.66
C MET A 91 1.42 26.92 -19.19
N HIS A 92 2.56 27.33 -19.76
CA HIS A 92 2.76 27.31 -21.21
C HIS A 92 2.73 25.86 -21.77
N PRO A 93 1.96 25.56 -22.85
CA PRO A 93 1.72 24.20 -23.33
C PRO A 93 2.96 23.38 -23.71
N LEU A 94 4.03 24.03 -24.18
CA LEU A 94 5.25 23.34 -24.59
C LEU A 94 6.17 22.94 -23.44
N LEU A 95 5.98 23.47 -22.23
CA LEU A 95 6.88 23.19 -21.09
C LEU A 95 6.85 21.72 -20.71
N ALA A 96 5.66 21.10 -20.68
CA ALA A 96 5.53 19.68 -20.32
C ALA A 96 6.31 18.77 -21.29
N GLU A 97 6.15 18.99 -22.60
CA GLU A 97 6.82 18.18 -23.63
C GLU A 97 8.34 18.41 -23.64
N LEU A 98 8.77 19.67 -23.53
CA LEU A 98 10.19 20.02 -23.48
C LEU A 98 10.87 19.35 -22.28
N ILE A 99 10.23 19.39 -21.11
CA ILE A 99 10.75 18.80 -19.88
C ILE A 99 10.81 17.27 -19.95
N LEU A 100 9.80 16.63 -20.52
CA LEU A 100 9.81 15.19 -20.73
C LEU A 100 10.95 14.75 -21.66
N ARG A 101 11.17 15.47 -22.76
CA ARG A 101 12.29 15.17 -23.68
C ARG A 101 13.64 15.37 -23.00
N CYS A 102 13.80 16.48 -22.28
CA CYS A 102 15.01 16.74 -21.49
C CYS A 102 15.29 15.60 -20.49
N ALA A 103 14.27 15.09 -19.81
CA ALA A 103 14.40 13.96 -18.89
C ALA A 103 14.84 12.67 -19.59
N VAL A 104 14.31 12.39 -20.79
CA VAL A 104 14.67 11.21 -21.58
C VAL A 104 16.12 11.29 -22.06
N GLU A 105 16.51 12.42 -22.65
CA GLU A 105 17.88 12.64 -23.15
C GLU A 105 18.91 12.62 -22.01
N SER A 106 18.57 13.20 -20.84
CA SER A 106 19.42 13.16 -19.66
C SER A 106 19.57 11.74 -19.10
N ALA A 107 18.49 10.95 -19.06
CA ALA A 107 18.56 9.56 -18.64
C ALA A 107 19.43 8.69 -19.56
N GLN A 108 19.48 9.04 -20.86
CA GLN A 108 20.36 8.41 -21.85
C GLN A 108 21.82 8.90 -21.78
N LYS A 109 22.13 9.87 -20.91
CA LYS A 109 23.43 10.54 -20.81
C LYS A 109 23.82 11.31 -22.09
N ASN A 110 22.82 11.68 -22.91
CA ASN A 110 23.03 12.49 -24.11
C ASN A 110 23.22 13.97 -23.78
N ILE A 111 22.57 14.43 -22.70
CA ILE A 111 22.69 15.78 -22.15
C ILE A 111 22.86 15.72 -20.63
N ALA A 112 23.34 16.78 -20.00
CA ALA A 112 23.52 16.83 -18.54
C ALA A 112 22.16 16.77 -17.79
N GLY A 113 21.17 17.56 -18.23
CA GLY A 113 19.87 17.64 -17.56
C GLY A 113 19.90 18.53 -16.31
N LEU A 114 18.87 18.48 -15.48
CA LEU A 114 18.78 19.35 -14.30
C LEU A 114 19.85 18.98 -13.24
N SER A 115 20.53 19.97 -12.66
CA SER A 115 21.50 19.73 -11.60
C SER A 115 20.81 19.23 -10.31
N GLN A 116 21.56 18.46 -9.51
CA GLN A 116 21.07 18.01 -8.19
C GLN A 116 20.79 19.20 -7.26
N GLU A 117 21.68 20.20 -7.24
CA GLU A 117 21.54 21.41 -6.42
C GLU A 117 20.26 22.19 -6.75
N PHE A 118 19.91 22.31 -8.04
CA PHE A 118 18.66 22.94 -8.46
C PHE A 118 17.44 22.17 -7.94
N VAL A 119 17.42 20.85 -8.10
CA VAL A 119 16.33 20.00 -7.63
C VAL A 119 16.15 20.14 -6.11
N GLU A 120 17.25 20.10 -5.35
CA GLU A 120 17.22 20.28 -3.89
C GLU A 120 16.71 21.67 -3.50
N THR A 121 17.08 22.72 -4.23
CA THR A 121 16.61 24.09 -4.00
C THR A 121 15.11 24.27 -4.29
N VAL A 122 14.58 23.56 -5.29
CA VAL A 122 13.15 23.61 -5.64
C VAL A 122 12.28 22.98 -4.54
N PHE A 123 12.75 21.90 -3.91
CA PHE A 123 12.04 21.19 -2.85
C PHE A 123 12.49 21.57 -1.42
N SER A 124 13.35 22.56 -1.27
CA SER A 124 13.71 23.11 0.04
C SER A 124 12.72 24.19 0.52
N GLY A 125 12.70 24.41 1.83
CA GLY A 125 11.83 25.39 2.49
C GLY A 125 10.39 24.90 2.66
N ASP A 126 9.43 25.82 2.60
CA ASP A 126 8.01 25.48 2.67
C ASP A 126 7.57 24.69 1.43
N LEU A 127 7.20 23.42 1.63
CA LEU A 127 6.76 22.51 0.58
C LEU A 127 5.42 22.90 -0.05
N LEU A 128 4.65 23.78 0.60
CA LEU A 128 3.36 24.27 0.13
C LEU A 128 3.43 25.69 -0.45
N ASP A 129 4.64 26.26 -0.54
CA ASP A 129 4.89 27.56 -1.16
C ASP A 129 4.34 27.64 -2.59
N GLU A 130 3.38 28.55 -2.78
CA GLU A 130 2.68 28.79 -4.04
C GLU A 130 3.59 29.37 -5.13
N SER A 131 4.62 30.13 -4.75
CA SER A 131 5.55 30.71 -5.73
C SER A 131 6.35 29.64 -6.46
N LYS A 132 6.65 28.52 -5.79
CA LYS A 132 7.39 27.38 -6.34
C LYS A 132 6.48 26.33 -6.99
N LEU A 133 5.16 26.49 -6.98
CA LEU A 133 4.21 25.44 -7.41
C LEU A 133 4.43 25.01 -8.88
N ALA A 134 4.51 25.98 -9.79
CA ALA A 134 4.69 25.71 -11.23
C ALA A 134 6.00 24.95 -11.50
N VAL A 135 7.09 25.41 -10.85
CA VAL A 135 8.42 24.81 -10.95
C VAL A 135 8.43 23.39 -10.38
N ARG A 136 7.85 23.20 -9.19
CA ARG A 136 7.77 21.89 -8.51
C ARG A 136 7.01 20.86 -9.33
N ILE A 137 5.93 21.24 -10.01
CA ILE A 137 5.18 20.31 -10.86
C ILE A 137 6.01 19.87 -12.07
N LEU A 138 6.72 20.79 -12.73
CA LEU A 138 7.58 20.45 -13.86
C LEU A 138 8.82 19.66 -13.45
N VAL A 139 9.47 20.02 -12.34
CA VAL A 139 10.62 19.26 -11.81
C VAL A 139 10.16 17.88 -11.32
N LEU A 140 8.97 17.75 -10.73
CA LEU A 140 8.40 16.44 -10.41
C LEU A 140 8.18 15.62 -11.69
N LEU A 141 7.58 16.21 -12.73
CA LEU A 141 7.38 15.56 -14.03
C LEU A 141 8.71 15.07 -14.62
N TYR A 142 9.74 15.93 -14.58
CA TYR A 142 11.10 15.60 -14.99
C TYR A 142 11.64 14.40 -14.22
N LEU A 143 11.64 14.46 -12.88
CA LEU A 143 12.23 13.43 -12.02
C LEU A 143 11.56 12.08 -12.20
N LEU A 144 10.22 12.05 -12.29
CA LEU A 144 9.49 10.80 -12.51
C LEU A 144 9.79 10.21 -13.89
N CYS A 145 9.82 11.03 -14.94
CA CYS A 145 10.18 10.57 -16.27
C CYS A 145 11.62 10.06 -16.32
N TYR A 146 12.56 10.83 -15.77
CA TYR A 146 13.97 10.45 -15.66
C TYR A 146 14.13 9.11 -14.95
N LYS A 147 13.48 8.93 -13.80
CA LYS A 147 13.50 7.68 -13.04
C LYS A 147 13.03 6.49 -13.85
N THR A 148 11.89 6.59 -14.53
CA THR A 148 11.38 5.49 -15.37
C THR A 148 12.36 5.08 -16.45
N ARG A 149 13.10 6.04 -17.02
CA ARG A 149 14.08 5.77 -18.09
C ARG A 149 15.39 5.19 -17.55
N VAL A 150 15.91 5.72 -16.45
CA VAL A 150 17.11 5.19 -15.79
C VAL A 150 16.88 3.77 -15.30
N ASP A 151 15.73 3.51 -14.66
CA ASP A 151 15.37 2.18 -14.15
C ASP A 151 15.26 1.17 -15.32
N ALA A 152 14.66 1.57 -16.45
CA ALA A 152 14.57 0.74 -17.65
C ALA A 152 15.95 0.45 -18.30
N MET A 153 16.89 1.39 -18.21
CA MET A 153 18.24 1.25 -18.75
C MET A 153 19.23 0.60 -17.78
N LYS A 154 18.84 0.35 -16.52
CA LYS A 154 19.73 -0.08 -15.43
C LYS A 154 20.95 0.84 -15.23
N GLY A 155 20.78 2.13 -15.52
CA GLY A 155 21.83 3.11 -15.37
C GLY A 155 22.03 3.51 -13.91
N THR A 156 23.24 3.95 -13.56
CA THR A 156 23.43 4.77 -12.36
C THR A 156 22.88 6.17 -12.66
N GLY A 157 21.76 6.52 -12.03
CA GLY A 157 21.14 7.83 -12.16
C GLY A 157 21.95 8.94 -11.48
N ILE A 158 21.70 10.19 -11.87
CA ILE A 158 22.31 11.39 -11.28
C ILE A 158 21.72 11.67 -9.90
N TYR A 159 20.42 11.40 -9.70
CA TYR A 159 19.72 11.70 -8.46
C TYR A 159 19.72 10.53 -7.48
N PRO A 160 20.07 10.75 -6.20
CA PRO A 160 19.93 9.74 -5.16
C PRO A 160 18.46 9.35 -4.94
N ASN A 161 18.23 8.10 -4.53
CA ASN A 161 16.87 7.60 -4.25
C ASN A 161 16.16 8.40 -3.14
N ASP A 162 16.92 9.00 -2.22
CA ASP A 162 16.40 9.78 -1.09
C ASP A 162 15.64 11.03 -1.53
N ILE A 163 15.97 11.62 -2.69
CA ILE A 163 15.24 12.77 -3.23
C ILE A 163 13.78 12.40 -3.48
N TYR A 164 13.53 11.22 -4.08
CA TYR A 164 12.18 10.75 -4.36
C TYR A 164 11.37 10.49 -3.09
N MET A 165 12.03 10.27 -1.95
CA MET A 165 11.36 10.05 -0.67
C MET A 165 10.82 11.36 -0.06
N ARG A 166 11.40 12.50 -0.43
CA ARG A 166 11.01 13.83 0.10
C ARG A 166 9.94 14.55 -0.72
N LEU A 167 9.57 14.02 -1.88
CA LEU A 167 8.66 14.69 -2.81
C LEU A 167 7.21 14.71 -2.28
N PRO A 168 6.53 15.87 -2.23
CA PRO A 168 5.13 15.98 -1.84
C PRO A 168 4.17 15.58 -2.98
N ILE A 169 4.31 14.35 -3.49
CA ILE A 169 3.63 13.86 -4.71
C ILE A 169 2.11 13.99 -4.57
N ARG A 170 1.52 13.47 -3.49
CA ARG A 170 0.06 13.49 -3.28
C ARG A 170 -0.49 14.90 -3.28
N TYR A 171 0.16 15.82 -2.56
CA TYR A 171 -0.22 17.24 -2.52
C TYR A 171 -0.15 17.89 -3.91
N LEU A 172 0.99 17.80 -4.60
CA LEU A 172 1.17 18.45 -5.91
C LEU A 172 0.17 17.94 -6.95
N VAL A 173 -0.07 16.64 -6.97
CA VAL A 173 -1.06 16.05 -7.87
C VAL A 173 -2.47 16.47 -7.47
N SER A 174 -2.80 16.55 -6.18
CA SER A 174 -4.12 17.02 -5.72
C SER A 174 -4.39 18.48 -6.11
N VAL A 175 -3.40 19.37 -5.93
CA VAL A 175 -3.50 20.78 -6.34
C VAL A 175 -3.65 20.89 -7.87
N MET A 176 -2.91 20.07 -8.62
CA MET A 176 -3.01 20.01 -10.08
C MET A 176 -4.39 19.56 -10.55
N GLU A 177 -5.01 18.57 -9.90
CA GLU A 177 -6.38 18.13 -10.20
C GLU A 177 -7.42 19.22 -9.89
N VAL A 178 -7.26 19.94 -8.78
CA VAL A 178 -8.16 21.06 -8.41
C VAL A 178 -8.01 22.24 -9.37
N ARG A 179 -6.78 22.55 -9.81
CA ARG A 179 -6.44 23.65 -10.72
C ARG A 179 -6.19 23.16 -12.15
N TYR A 180 -7.11 22.36 -12.68
CA TYR A 180 -6.95 21.69 -13.98
C TYR A 180 -6.51 22.63 -15.12
N SER A 181 -7.12 23.82 -15.22
CA SER A 181 -6.83 24.82 -16.27
C SER A 181 -5.37 25.24 -16.31
N ASP A 182 -4.72 25.26 -15.15
CA ASP A 182 -3.35 25.77 -15.00
C ASP A 182 -2.31 24.75 -15.49
N PHE A 183 -2.66 23.46 -15.54
CA PHE A 183 -1.72 22.35 -15.73
C PHE A 183 -2.16 21.31 -16.76
N ALA A 184 -3.16 21.60 -17.60
CA ALA A 184 -3.83 20.63 -18.46
C ALA A 184 -2.88 19.71 -19.27
N LYS A 185 -1.77 20.26 -19.80
CA LYS A 185 -0.77 19.50 -20.57
C LYS A 185 0.18 18.66 -19.70
N ALA A 186 0.61 19.16 -18.54
CA ALA A 186 1.47 18.40 -17.64
C ALA A 186 0.71 17.25 -16.95
N ARG A 187 -0.59 17.44 -16.69
CA ARG A 187 -1.45 16.53 -15.94
C ARG A 187 -1.47 15.11 -16.48
N CYS A 188 -1.74 14.92 -17.77
CA CYS A 188 -1.89 13.58 -18.34
C CYS A 188 -0.61 12.74 -18.18
N HIS A 189 0.55 13.37 -18.37
CA HIS A 189 1.84 12.71 -18.19
C HIS A 189 2.14 12.43 -16.73
N LEU A 190 1.87 13.40 -15.84
CA LEU A 190 2.17 13.26 -14.43
C LEU A 190 1.32 12.19 -13.75
N ILE A 191 0.00 12.17 -14.00
CA ILE A 191 -0.89 11.14 -13.46
C ILE A 191 -0.47 9.74 -13.93
N ARG A 192 -0.12 9.58 -15.20
CA ARG A 192 0.37 8.31 -15.74
C ARG A 192 1.64 7.86 -15.01
N LEU A 193 2.65 8.72 -14.95
CA LEU A 193 3.93 8.41 -14.30
C LEU A 193 3.78 8.11 -12.80
N VAL A 194 2.91 8.84 -12.10
CA VAL A 194 2.61 8.56 -10.68
C VAL A 194 1.86 7.25 -10.52
N THR A 195 0.94 6.91 -11.42
CA THR A 195 0.23 5.62 -11.39
C THR A 195 1.19 4.45 -11.61
N ASP A 196 2.20 4.63 -12.46
CA ASP A 196 3.20 3.61 -12.76
C ASP A 196 4.21 3.45 -11.61
N LEU A 197 4.69 4.56 -11.02
CA LEU A 197 5.76 4.54 -10.01
C LEU A 197 5.27 4.52 -8.56
N PHE A 198 4.21 5.26 -8.26
CA PHE A 198 3.74 5.54 -6.90
C PHE A 198 2.20 5.56 -6.79
N PRO A 199 1.48 4.51 -7.21
CA PRO A 199 0.00 4.48 -7.17
C PRO A 199 -0.57 4.71 -5.76
N HIS A 200 0.15 4.30 -4.70
CA HIS A 200 -0.22 4.57 -3.30
C HIS A 200 -0.16 6.07 -2.94
N MET A 201 0.46 6.93 -3.76
CA MET A 201 0.55 8.38 -3.57
C MET A 201 -0.51 9.16 -4.36
N LEU A 202 -1.37 8.49 -5.13
CA LEU A 202 -2.42 9.16 -5.89
C LEU A 202 -3.38 9.95 -4.98
N PRO A 203 -4.06 10.98 -5.51
CA PRO A 203 -5.03 11.76 -4.75
C PRO A 203 -6.17 10.90 -4.18
N THR A 204 -6.60 11.26 -2.98
CA THR A 204 -7.79 10.74 -2.31
C THR A 204 -8.88 11.80 -2.33
N VAL A 205 -10.11 11.43 -1.98
CA VAL A 205 -11.21 12.42 -1.85
C VAL A 205 -10.84 13.50 -0.82
N ASP A 206 -10.24 13.10 0.29
CA ASP A 206 -9.81 14.01 1.36
C ASP A 206 -8.64 14.90 0.92
N SER A 207 -7.66 14.38 0.16
CA SER A 207 -6.55 15.20 -0.33
C SER A 207 -7.02 16.27 -1.31
N LEU A 208 -8.02 15.97 -2.15
CA LEU A 208 -8.64 16.94 -3.04
C LEU A 208 -9.44 17.99 -2.26
N ALA A 209 -10.12 17.60 -1.19
CA ALA A 209 -10.81 18.55 -0.30
C ALA A 209 -9.81 19.51 0.36
N ILE A 210 -8.71 18.98 0.91
CA ILE A 210 -7.63 19.78 1.51
C ILE A 210 -7.00 20.73 0.49
N ALA A 211 -6.75 20.27 -0.73
CA ALA A 211 -6.19 21.12 -1.78
C ALA A 211 -7.11 22.28 -2.19
N ARG A 212 -8.43 22.15 -2.00
CA ARG A 212 -9.40 23.25 -2.19
C ARG A 212 -9.43 24.21 -1.01
N THR A 213 -9.29 23.69 0.20
CA THR A 213 -9.37 24.46 1.44
C THR A 213 -7.98 24.81 1.94
N ARG A 214 -7.48 26.02 1.63
CA ARG A 214 -6.26 26.51 2.26
C ARG A 214 -6.57 26.84 3.73
N SER A 215 -6.00 26.09 4.67
CA SER A 215 -6.10 26.45 6.09
C SER A 215 -5.37 27.77 6.32
N THR A 216 -6.13 28.80 6.68
CA THR A 216 -5.60 30.09 7.11
C THR A 216 -5.61 30.10 8.63
N GLY A 217 -4.46 30.41 9.22
CA GLY A 217 -4.27 30.38 10.67
C GLY A 217 -3.08 31.21 11.08
N GLU A 218 -2.97 31.49 12.38
CA GLU A 218 -1.77 32.12 12.92
C GLU A 218 -0.61 31.14 12.92
N GLY A 219 0.53 31.57 12.38
CA GLY A 219 1.72 30.74 12.28
C GLY A 219 2.38 30.49 13.64
N ILE A 220 2.90 29.28 13.84
CA ILE A 220 3.58 28.87 15.06
C ILE A 220 5.07 29.22 14.94
N LYS A 221 5.56 30.12 15.79
CA LYS A 221 6.97 30.57 15.74
C LYS A 221 7.84 29.97 16.85
N GLU A 222 7.25 29.30 17.83
CA GLU A 222 8.01 28.75 18.95
C GLU A 222 8.90 27.56 18.53
N GLU A 223 10.18 27.62 18.85
CA GLU A 223 11.14 26.53 18.59
C GLU A 223 10.93 25.34 19.55
N ASN A 224 10.49 25.60 20.78
CA ASN A 224 10.25 24.56 21.81
C ASN A 224 8.83 23.98 21.75
N PHE A 225 8.12 24.10 20.62
CA PHE A 225 6.74 23.66 20.50
C PHE A 225 6.56 22.15 20.72
N GLU A 226 7.60 21.34 20.45
CA GLU A 226 7.60 19.90 20.74
C GLU A 226 7.40 19.59 22.22
N GLU A 227 8.02 20.37 23.11
CA GLU A 227 7.91 20.19 24.56
C GLU A 227 6.52 20.56 25.07
N LEU A 228 5.92 21.61 24.48
CA LEU A 228 4.55 22.02 24.78
C LEU A 228 3.53 20.95 24.38
N LEU A 229 3.71 20.31 23.21
CA LEU A 229 2.84 19.24 22.74
C LEU A 229 2.87 18.00 23.64
N CYS A 230 4.02 17.69 24.23
CA CYS A 230 4.24 16.53 25.09
C CYS A 230 4.34 16.90 26.58
N SER A 231 3.78 18.05 26.97
CA SER A 231 3.85 18.55 28.35
C SER A 231 3.10 17.62 29.31
N PRO A 232 3.63 17.38 30.53
CA PRO A 232 2.93 16.61 31.55
C PRO A 232 1.67 17.33 32.05
N ASP A 233 1.59 18.66 31.90
CA ASP A 233 0.36 19.40 32.15
C ASP A 233 -0.58 19.29 30.95
N PHE A 234 -1.67 18.55 31.16
CA PHE A 234 -2.68 18.33 30.13
C PHE A 234 -3.29 19.62 29.59
N SER A 235 -3.47 20.65 30.41
CA SER A 235 -4.07 21.91 29.97
C SER A 235 -3.17 22.61 28.94
N MET A 236 -1.86 22.62 29.20
CA MET A 236 -0.86 23.16 28.27
C MET A 236 -0.76 22.30 27.00
N ALA A 237 -0.72 20.98 27.13
CA ALA A 237 -0.65 20.07 26.00
C ALA A 237 -1.90 20.16 25.09
N LEU A 238 -3.09 20.27 25.68
CA LEU A 238 -4.34 20.45 24.94
C LEU A 238 -4.38 21.80 24.23
N ALA A 239 -3.99 22.88 24.90
CA ALA A 239 -3.92 24.21 24.27
C ALA A 239 -2.92 24.24 23.12
N ALA A 240 -1.76 23.59 23.25
CA ALA A 240 -0.78 23.47 22.19
C ALA A 240 -1.33 22.70 20.97
N VAL A 241 -1.99 21.56 21.19
CA VAL A 241 -2.60 20.77 20.10
C VAL A 241 -3.76 21.51 19.42
N GLN A 242 -4.57 22.27 20.17
CA GLN A 242 -5.62 23.11 19.59
C GLN A 242 -5.04 24.24 18.73
N ARG A 243 -3.96 24.89 19.18
CA ARG A 243 -3.23 25.87 18.37
C ARG A 243 -2.69 25.24 17.09
N LEU A 244 -2.17 24.02 17.17
CA LEU A 244 -1.66 23.28 16.01
C LEU A 244 -2.76 22.91 15.01
N ASP A 245 -3.95 22.56 15.47
CA ASP A 245 -5.07 22.19 14.58
C ASP A 245 -5.52 23.36 13.69
N VAL A 246 -5.51 24.58 14.23
CA VAL A 246 -5.88 25.82 13.55
C VAL A 246 -4.71 26.42 12.75
N ALA A 247 -3.47 26.02 13.03
CA ALA A 247 -2.29 26.53 12.33
C ALA A 247 -2.31 26.24 10.82
N PRO A 248 -1.62 27.06 9.99
CA PRO A 248 -1.48 26.80 8.56
C PRO A 248 -0.92 25.42 8.25
N LEU A 249 -1.33 24.83 7.14
CA LEU A 249 -0.87 23.50 6.73
C LEU A 249 0.66 23.44 6.59
N SER A 250 1.30 24.54 6.17
CA SER A 250 2.77 24.64 6.08
C SER A 250 3.44 24.41 7.43
N ASP A 251 2.87 24.95 8.52
CA ASP A 251 3.39 24.73 9.87
C ASP A 251 3.13 23.31 10.36
N GLN A 252 1.97 22.74 10.05
CA GLN A 252 1.68 21.33 10.38
C GLN A 252 2.67 20.39 9.67
N VAL A 253 3.02 20.66 8.41
CA VAL A 253 4.04 19.90 7.66
C VAL A 253 5.43 20.09 8.27
N ARG A 254 5.81 21.33 8.62
CA ARG A 254 7.10 21.63 9.28
C ARG A 254 7.25 20.91 10.62
N LEU A 255 6.15 20.77 11.37
CA LEU A 255 6.13 20.17 12.70
C LEU A 255 5.82 18.66 12.71
N ILE A 256 5.86 17.97 11.56
CA ILE A 256 5.70 16.51 11.48
C ILE A 256 6.56 15.75 12.50
N PRO A 257 7.85 16.06 12.70
CA PRO A 257 8.67 15.36 13.69
C PRO A 257 8.10 15.44 15.11
N SER A 258 7.58 16.62 15.49
CA SER A 258 6.95 16.85 16.80
C SER A 258 5.59 16.16 16.90
N ILE A 259 4.81 16.14 15.80
CA ILE A 259 3.53 15.44 15.72
C ILE A 259 3.71 13.92 15.85
N ALA A 260 4.74 13.35 15.21
CA ALA A 260 5.04 11.93 15.32
C ALA A 260 5.34 11.50 16.76
N ARG A 261 5.98 12.37 17.54
CA ARG A 261 6.22 12.18 18.98
C ARG A 261 4.95 12.39 19.80
N ALA A 262 4.19 13.45 19.55
CA ALA A 262 2.93 13.75 20.23
C ALA A 262 1.90 12.62 20.04
N PHE A 263 1.83 12.04 18.84
CA PHE A 263 1.00 10.88 18.53
C PHE A 263 1.39 9.64 19.34
N LEU A 264 2.70 9.46 19.60
CA LEU A 264 3.18 8.38 20.46
C LEU A 264 2.86 8.66 21.94
N TYR A 265 3.05 9.90 22.38
CA TYR A 265 2.71 10.33 23.73
C TYR A 265 1.21 10.11 24.02
N SER A 266 0.33 10.35 23.04
CA SER A 266 -1.11 10.11 23.17
C SER A 266 -1.53 8.65 23.22
N SER A 267 -0.66 7.69 22.87
CA SER A 267 -0.98 6.27 23.02
C SER A 267 -0.95 5.81 24.48
N ASP A 268 -0.21 6.51 25.35
CA ASP A 268 0.22 6.02 26.66
C ASP A 268 -0.56 6.63 27.84
N SER A 269 -1.79 7.11 27.60
CA SER A 269 -2.83 7.55 28.58
C SER A 269 -3.09 9.06 28.66
N ILE A 270 -3.52 9.66 27.55
CA ILE A 270 -4.03 11.04 27.49
C ILE A 270 -5.57 11.03 27.27
N PRO A 271 -6.32 12.04 27.76
CA PRO A 271 -7.75 12.20 27.48
C PRO A 271 -8.12 12.12 25.99
N GLN A 272 -9.32 11.60 25.71
CA GLN A 272 -9.83 11.37 24.36
C GLN A 272 -9.90 12.63 23.48
N SER A 273 -10.06 13.82 24.08
CA SER A 273 -10.09 15.10 23.36
C SER A 273 -8.77 15.39 22.65
N TYR A 274 -7.63 15.18 23.33
CA TYR A 274 -6.31 15.32 22.72
C TYR A 274 -6.10 14.29 21.61
N VAL A 275 -6.45 13.02 21.88
CA VAL A 275 -6.34 11.92 20.90
C VAL A 275 -7.12 12.25 19.62
N HIS A 276 -8.34 12.77 19.75
CA HIS A 276 -9.17 13.12 18.61
C HIS A 276 -8.52 14.21 17.73
N ILE A 277 -7.95 15.25 18.34
CA ILE A 277 -7.32 16.35 17.60
C ILE A 277 -6.00 15.89 16.95
N ILE A 278 -5.12 15.20 17.69
CA ILE A 278 -3.83 14.75 17.14
C ILE A 278 -4.01 13.73 16.02
N VAL A 279 -4.99 12.82 16.14
CA VAL A 279 -5.35 11.87 15.08
C VAL A 279 -5.98 12.60 13.90
N GLY A 280 -6.79 13.64 14.14
CA GLY A 280 -7.33 14.51 13.08
C GLY A 280 -6.24 15.21 12.27
N ILE A 281 -5.23 15.78 12.95
CA ILE A 281 -4.06 16.40 12.32
C ILE A 281 -3.26 15.34 11.54
N TRP A 282 -3.03 14.17 12.13
CA TRP A 282 -2.33 13.06 11.47
C TRP A 282 -3.05 12.63 10.18
N ASN A 283 -4.38 12.49 10.22
CA ASN A 283 -5.21 12.16 9.05
C ASN A 283 -5.12 13.22 7.96
N ARG A 284 -5.07 14.50 8.34
CA ARG A 284 -4.88 15.61 7.41
C ARG A 284 -3.51 15.52 6.74
N LEU A 285 -2.45 15.29 7.51
CA LEU A 285 -1.08 15.20 7.02
C LEU A 285 -0.84 13.98 6.13
N GLU A 286 -1.48 12.84 6.42
CA GLU A 286 -1.44 11.67 5.52
C GLU A 286 -1.95 12.03 4.12
N ASN A 287 -2.99 12.85 4.04
CA ASN A 287 -3.57 13.23 2.75
C ASN A 287 -2.72 14.29 2.00
N VAL A 288 -1.68 14.84 2.63
CA VAL A 288 -0.82 15.89 2.05
C VAL A 288 0.56 15.31 1.73
N VAL A 289 1.25 14.76 2.72
CA VAL A 289 2.63 14.26 2.65
C VAL A 289 2.78 12.92 3.37
N PRO A 290 2.10 11.85 2.89
CA PRO A 290 2.02 10.56 3.60
C PRO A 290 3.39 9.93 3.82
N ARG A 291 4.26 9.96 2.80
CA ARG A 291 5.59 9.36 2.87
C ARG A 291 6.43 9.95 4.00
N MET A 292 6.56 11.28 4.04
CA MET A 292 7.31 11.97 5.10
C MET A 292 6.71 11.68 6.47
N LEU A 293 5.38 11.78 6.62
CA LEU A 293 4.70 11.46 7.87
C LEU A 293 5.06 10.05 8.36
N TYR A 294 4.93 9.05 7.49
CA TYR A 294 5.18 7.66 7.82
C TYR A 294 6.65 7.39 8.15
N GLU A 295 7.60 7.93 7.41
CA GLU A 295 9.02 7.73 7.70
C GLU A 295 9.41 8.34 9.05
N TYR A 296 8.94 9.55 9.38
CA TYR A 296 9.16 10.15 10.69
C TYR A 296 8.48 9.36 11.81
N CYS A 297 7.24 8.90 11.62
CA CYS A 297 6.56 8.00 12.55
C CYS A 297 7.37 6.72 12.78
N THR A 298 7.82 6.04 11.71
CA THR A 298 8.60 4.80 11.82
C THR A 298 9.89 5.03 12.62
N SER A 299 10.63 6.08 12.27
CA SER A 299 11.89 6.46 12.91
C SER A 299 11.73 6.79 14.39
N LYS A 300 10.62 7.41 14.79
CA LYS A 300 10.34 7.77 16.19
C LYS A 300 9.74 6.62 16.99
N TRP A 301 8.94 5.76 16.38
CA TRP A 301 8.21 4.70 17.09
C TRP A 301 9.08 3.49 17.42
N SER A 302 10.14 3.25 16.65
CA SER A 302 11.12 2.19 16.86
C SER A 302 12.55 2.74 16.72
N SER A 303 13.37 2.53 17.75
CA SER A 303 14.81 2.83 17.69
C SER A 303 15.61 1.79 16.89
N THR A 304 15.00 0.64 16.57
CA THR A 304 15.70 -0.52 15.99
C THR A 304 15.43 -0.73 14.51
N ILE A 305 14.41 -0.09 13.95
CA ILE A 305 13.95 -0.32 12.57
C ILE A 305 14.08 0.98 11.79
N THR A 306 14.71 0.88 10.63
CA THR A 306 14.81 2.00 9.69
C THR A 306 13.63 2.01 8.72
N PRO A 307 13.19 3.18 8.23
CA PRO A 307 12.10 3.24 7.24
C PRO A 307 12.41 2.46 5.95
N THR A 308 13.70 2.39 5.56
CA THR A 308 14.16 1.64 4.38
C THR A 308 13.95 0.14 4.53
N GLU A 309 14.07 -0.41 5.74
CA GLU A 309 13.73 -1.81 6.03
C GLU A 309 12.22 -2.05 5.94
N CYS A 310 11.38 -1.11 6.37
CA CYS A 310 9.92 -1.23 6.25
C CYS A 310 9.44 -1.26 4.79
N TYR A 311 10.10 -0.56 3.88
CA TYR A 311 9.82 -0.69 2.44
C TYR A 311 10.17 -2.07 1.87
N ARG A 312 11.04 -2.84 2.52
CA ARG A 312 11.39 -4.22 2.14
C ARG A 312 10.55 -5.27 2.86
N HIS A 313 10.22 -5.01 4.13
CA HIS A 313 9.52 -5.91 5.03
C HIS A 313 8.50 -5.13 5.87
N PRO A 314 7.29 -4.89 5.35
CA PRO A 314 6.25 -4.12 6.04
C PRO A 314 5.85 -4.71 7.39
N CYS A 315 6.00 -6.03 7.57
CA CYS A 315 5.68 -6.74 8.81
C CYS A 315 6.50 -6.29 10.03
N LEU A 316 7.66 -5.67 9.81
CA LEU A 316 8.50 -5.13 10.90
C LEU A 316 7.79 -4.05 11.72
N LEU A 317 6.81 -3.37 11.13
CA LEU A 317 6.00 -2.35 11.83
C LEU A 317 5.26 -2.93 13.04
N PHE A 318 4.86 -4.20 13.00
CA PHE A 318 4.14 -4.87 14.09
C PHE A 318 4.99 -5.17 15.32
N ARG A 319 6.28 -4.81 15.35
CA ARG A 319 7.07 -4.82 16.60
C ARG A 319 6.47 -3.91 17.67
N ARG A 320 5.65 -2.94 17.28
CA ARG A 320 4.83 -2.14 18.20
C ARG A 320 3.37 -2.28 17.82
N ILE A 321 2.53 -2.65 18.77
CA ILE A 321 1.08 -2.78 18.59
C ILE A 321 0.41 -1.68 19.40
N PHE A 322 -0.42 -0.86 18.75
CA PHE A 322 -1.18 0.19 19.40
C PHE A 322 -2.41 -0.38 20.09
N SER A 323 -2.58 -0.07 21.38
CA SER A 323 -3.74 -0.52 22.16
C SER A 323 -4.96 0.40 22.03
N SER A 324 -4.77 1.59 21.46
CA SER A 324 -5.83 2.56 21.24
C SER A 324 -6.42 2.40 19.84
N PRO A 325 -7.75 2.23 19.69
CA PRO A 325 -8.40 2.08 18.38
C PRO A 325 -8.10 3.17 17.35
N PRO A 326 -8.15 4.48 17.66
CA PRO A 326 -7.84 5.51 16.66
C PRO A 326 -6.37 5.46 16.19
N HIS A 327 -5.43 5.20 17.10
CA HIS A 327 -4.01 5.03 16.74
C HIS A 327 -3.79 3.77 15.89
N PHE A 328 -4.49 2.67 16.22
CA PHE A 328 -4.42 1.43 15.44
C PHE A 328 -4.96 1.61 14.01
N ALA A 329 -6.04 2.37 13.82
CA ALA A 329 -6.55 2.70 12.48
C ALA A 329 -5.54 3.51 11.63
N CYS A 330 -4.81 4.45 12.22
CA CYS A 330 -3.68 5.13 11.55
C CYS A 330 -2.55 4.14 11.22
N PHE A 331 -2.20 3.28 12.16
CA PHE A 331 -1.17 2.27 11.97
C PHE A 331 -1.50 1.29 10.82
N LEU A 332 -2.75 0.84 10.69
CA LEU A 332 -3.17 -0.03 9.58
C LEU A 332 -3.03 0.64 8.21
N ARG A 333 -3.32 1.95 8.10
CA ARG A 333 -3.09 2.72 6.87
C ARG A 333 -1.61 2.83 6.53
N MET A 334 -0.76 3.02 7.53
CA MET A 334 0.69 3.00 7.38
C MET A 334 1.19 1.62 6.92
N VAL A 335 0.69 0.53 7.50
CA VAL A 335 1.00 -0.84 7.04
C VAL A 335 0.60 -1.04 5.58
N SER A 336 -0.61 -0.62 5.21
CA SER A 336 -1.10 -0.70 3.83
C SER A 336 -0.23 0.09 2.86
N PHE A 337 0.24 1.28 3.26
CA PHE A 337 1.14 2.09 2.47
C PHE A 337 2.48 1.38 2.20
N TYR A 338 3.13 0.86 3.25
CA TYR A 338 4.40 0.15 3.09
C TYR A 338 4.25 -1.16 2.31
N ASP A 339 3.15 -1.90 2.51
CA ASP A 339 2.83 -3.11 1.75
C ASP A 339 2.67 -2.82 0.25
N GLN A 340 1.88 -1.80 -0.10
CA GLN A 340 1.74 -1.37 -1.50
C GLN A 340 3.08 -0.92 -2.09
N ALA A 341 3.84 -0.08 -1.37
CA ALA A 341 5.14 0.40 -1.81
C ALA A 341 6.15 -0.74 -2.02
N CYS A 342 6.17 -1.73 -1.13
CA CYS A 342 7.01 -2.92 -1.24
C CYS A 342 6.68 -3.71 -2.51
N ARG A 343 5.39 -3.98 -2.76
CA ARG A 343 4.93 -4.71 -3.94
C ARG A 343 5.29 -4.01 -5.24
N ILE A 344 5.09 -2.69 -5.32
CA ILE A 344 5.44 -1.90 -6.52
C ILE A 344 6.94 -1.93 -6.77
N GLN A 345 7.75 -1.79 -5.71
CA GLN A 345 9.20 -1.85 -5.82
C GLN A 345 9.67 -3.24 -6.30
N LEU A 346 9.08 -4.31 -5.75
CA LEU A 346 9.38 -5.68 -6.17
C LEU A 346 9.04 -5.91 -7.64
N MET A 347 7.83 -5.56 -8.06
CA MET A 347 7.38 -5.72 -9.45
C MET A 347 8.22 -4.89 -10.42
N SER A 348 8.59 -3.67 -10.03
CA SER A 348 9.50 -2.82 -10.81
C SER A 348 10.90 -3.44 -10.93
N GLN A 349 11.45 -4.00 -9.85
CA GLN A 349 12.74 -4.68 -9.89
C GLN A 349 12.72 -5.90 -10.81
N VAL A 350 11.64 -6.68 -10.76
CA VAL A 350 11.44 -7.87 -11.61
C VAL A 350 11.37 -7.44 -13.08
N GLN A 351 10.50 -6.49 -13.42
CA GLN A 351 10.33 -5.98 -14.79
C GLN A 351 11.61 -5.35 -15.35
N ASN A 352 12.36 -4.61 -14.54
CA ASN A 352 13.63 -4.02 -15.00
C ASN A 352 14.72 -5.09 -15.11
N SER A 353 14.74 -6.12 -14.26
CA SER A 353 15.74 -7.19 -14.31
C SER A 353 15.69 -8.01 -15.61
N THR A 354 14.50 -8.21 -16.21
CA THR A 354 14.26 -9.06 -17.39
C THR A 354 14.75 -8.47 -18.72
N VAL A 355 15.11 -7.19 -18.75
CA VAL A 355 15.68 -6.47 -19.92
C VAL A 355 17.20 -6.71 -20.09
N ALA A 356 17.85 -7.46 -19.18
CA ALA A 356 19.20 -7.96 -19.45
C ALA A 356 19.17 -8.92 -20.66
N LYS A 357 20.01 -8.64 -21.67
CA LYS A 357 20.05 -9.24 -23.02
C LYS A 357 20.39 -10.74 -23.10
N SER A 358 20.12 -11.56 -22.09
CA SER A 358 20.48 -12.98 -22.09
C SER A 358 19.60 -13.92 -21.24
N ALA A 359 18.46 -13.47 -20.69
CA ALA A 359 17.58 -14.34 -19.94
C ALA A 359 16.63 -15.12 -20.87
N SER A 360 16.61 -16.46 -20.75
CA SER A 360 15.62 -17.31 -21.41
C SER A 360 14.19 -16.90 -21.02
N GLU A 361 13.19 -17.13 -21.88
CA GLU A 361 11.78 -16.92 -21.51
C GLU A 361 11.39 -17.73 -20.27
N GLU A 362 11.99 -18.91 -20.09
CA GLU A 362 11.81 -19.75 -18.90
C GLU A 362 12.37 -19.10 -17.61
N ASP A 363 13.51 -18.39 -17.70
CA ASP A 363 14.10 -17.67 -16.56
C ASP A 363 13.22 -16.49 -16.15
N ARG A 364 12.58 -15.83 -17.14
CA ARG A 364 11.63 -14.73 -16.88
C ARG A 364 10.40 -15.25 -16.16
N ALA A 365 9.76 -16.28 -16.70
CA ALA A 365 8.60 -16.91 -16.09
C ALA A 365 8.91 -17.39 -14.66
N SER A 366 10.10 -18.00 -14.45
CA SER A 366 10.53 -18.44 -13.13
C SER A 366 10.69 -17.29 -12.13
N ARG A 367 11.26 -16.15 -12.55
CA ARG A 367 11.39 -14.96 -11.70
C ARG A 367 10.05 -14.33 -11.36
N ASP A 368 9.14 -14.25 -12.32
CA ASP A 368 7.80 -13.71 -12.10
C ASP A 368 7.04 -14.58 -11.09
N VAL A 369 7.14 -15.91 -11.21
CA VAL A 369 6.57 -16.85 -10.23
C VAL A 369 7.18 -16.66 -8.84
N LEU A 370 8.51 -16.52 -8.73
CA LEU A 370 9.18 -16.28 -7.44
C LEU A 370 8.78 -14.93 -6.82
N ALA A 371 8.67 -13.88 -7.63
CA ALA A 371 8.25 -12.56 -7.17
C ALA A 371 6.82 -12.58 -6.64
N HIS A 372 5.89 -13.20 -7.37
CA HIS A 372 4.54 -13.40 -6.87
C HIS A 372 4.52 -14.26 -5.60
N ALA A 373 5.28 -15.37 -5.54
CA ALA A 373 5.33 -16.20 -4.34
C ALA A 373 5.86 -15.44 -3.12
N PHE A 374 6.87 -14.59 -3.31
CA PHE A 374 7.42 -13.72 -2.27
C PHE A 374 6.41 -12.68 -1.80
N ASP A 375 5.74 -11.99 -2.72
CA ASP A 375 4.68 -11.01 -2.44
C ASP A 375 3.56 -11.63 -1.59
N HIS A 376 2.97 -12.74 -2.05
CA HIS A 376 1.93 -13.45 -1.31
C HIS A 376 2.43 -13.96 0.06
N SER A 377 3.69 -14.38 0.15
CA SER A 377 4.28 -14.80 1.43
C SER A 377 4.36 -13.62 2.41
N GLN A 378 4.83 -12.45 1.98
CA GLN A 378 4.88 -11.26 2.83
C GLN A 378 3.48 -10.84 3.29
N THR A 379 2.54 -10.74 2.35
CA THR A 379 1.16 -10.37 2.66
C THR A 379 0.48 -11.39 3.57
N SER A 380 0.80 -12.69 3.42
CA SER A 380 0.30 -13.73 4.33
C SER A 380 0.84 -13.58 5.76
N ILE A 381 2.10 -13.17 5.93
CA ILE A 381 2.68 -12.87 7.25
C ILE A 381 1.92 -11.70 7.90
N LEU A 382 1.59 -10.65 7.14
CA LEU A 382 0.79 -9.54 7.65
C LEU A 382 -0.57 -10.02 8.17
N VAL A 383 -1.26 -10.88 7.41
CA VAL A 383 -2.54 -11.46 7.84
C VAL A 383 -2.38 -12.30 9.11
N GLN A 384 -1.35 -13.14 9.19
CA GLN A 384 -1.09 -13.95 10.39
C GLN A 384 -0.83 -13.09 11.62
N VAL A 385 -0.01 -12.04 11.49
CA VAL A 385 0.25 -11.11 12.59
C VAL A 385 -1.02 -10.36 13.00
N LEU A 386 -1.87 -9.95 12.06
CA LEU A 386 -3.17 -9.34 12.35
C LEU A 386 -4.14 -10.28 13.08
N ILE A 387 -4.12 -11.57 12.73
CA ILE A 387 -4.86 -12.61 13.47
C ILE A 387 -4.34 -12.70 14.90
N GLU A 388 -3.02 -12.66 15.10
CA GLU A 388 -2.43 -12.67 16.44
C GLU A 388 -2.76 -11.41 17.25
N VAL A 389 -2.77 -10.23 16.62
CA VAL A 389 -3.21 -8.96 17.23
C VAL A 389 -4.69 -9.01 17.64
N SER A 390 -5.49 -9.78 16.90
CA SER A 390 -6.92 -9.97 17.17
C SER A 390 -7.19 -10.98 18.31
N ASP A 391 -6.20 -11.76 18.74
CA ASP A 391 -6.34 -12.76 19.81
C ASP A 391 -6.22 -12.10 21.18
N ALA A 392 -7.35 -11.95 21.86
CA ALA A 392 -7.43 -11.37 23.20
C ALA A 392 -6.55 -12.09 24.25
N ARG A 393 -6.23 -13.37 24.03
CA ARG A 393 -5.42 -14.18 24.98
C ARG A 393 -3.94 -13.84 24.96
N ARG A 394 -3.47 -13.20 23.89
CA ARG A 394 -2.06 -12.84 23.71
C ARG A 394 -1.72 -11.46 24.30
N MET A 395 -2.71 -10.78 24.88
CA MET A 395 -2.55 -9.43 25.43
C MET A 395 -2.47 -9.47 26.96
N ASN A 396 -1.61 -8.62 27.54
CA ASN A 396 -1.48 -8.45 28.99
C ASN A 396 -2.53 -7.49 29.57
N ASP A 397 -3.81 -7.63 29.18
CA ASP A 397 -4.88 -6.78 29.72
C ASP A 397 -5.46 -7.39 31.01
N ASP A 398 -5.82 -6.55 31.99
CA ASP A 398 -6.53 -7.02 33.18
C ASP A 398 -7.95 -7.48 32.79
N PRO A 399 -8.31 -8.77 33.03
CA PRO A 399 -9.61 -9.32 32.65
C PRO A 399 -10.80 -8.64 33.35
N ARG A 400 -10.58 -7.80 34.36
CA ARG A 400 -11.64 -7.07 35.08
C ARG A 400 -11.92 -5.68 34.52
N ASN A 401 -11.07 -5.16 33.64
CA ASN A 401 -11.23 -3.81 33.10
C ASN A 401 -12.12 -3.80 31.84
N SER A 402 -13.41 -3.50 32.01
CA SER A 402 -14.40 -3.42 30.94
C SER A 402 -14.00 -2.46 29.79
N SER A 403 -13.33 -1.36 30.11
CA SER A 403 -12.86 -0.37 29.12
C SER A 403 -11.70 -0.90 28.27
N ALA A 404 -10.82 -1.73 28.84
CA ALA A 404 -9.74 -2.37 28.10
C ALA A 404 -10.32 -3.41 27.13
N ILE A 405 -11.26 -4.23 27.60
CA ILE A 405 -11.95 -5.24 26.77
C ILE A 405 -12.66 -4.57 25.59
N ALA A 406 -13.38 -3.46 25.83
CA ALA A 406 -14.06 -2.71 24.76
C ALA A 406 -13.08 -2.18 23.71
N ARG A 407 -11.95 -1.57 24.13
CA ARG A 407 -10.89 -1.11 23.22
C ARG A 407 -10.31 -2.27 22.40
N ARG A 408 -10.12 -3.45 23.00
CA ARG A 408 -9.63 -4.63 22.27
C ARG A 408 -10.62 -5.18 21.28
N CYS A 409 -11.89 -5.22 21.63
CA CYS A 409 -12.93 -5.61 20.68
C CYS A 409 -12.90 -4.71 19.45
N GLU A 410 -12.71 -3.41 19.63
CA GLU A 410 -12.62 -2.45 18.52
C GLU A 410 -11.34 -2.65 17.67
N VAL A 411 -10.18 -2.82 18.31
CA VAL A 411 -8.92 -3.14 17.60
C VAL A 411 -9.05 -4.44 16.80
N SER A 412 -9.64 -5.48 17.39
CA SER A 412 -9.90 -6.77 16.73
C SER A 412 -10.83 -6.61 15.53
N LYS A 413 -11.92 -5.83 15.66
CA LYS A 413 -12.81 -5.51 14.54
C LYS A 413 -12.09 -4.77 13.41
N GLN A 414 -11.24 -3.80 13.73
CA GLN A 414 -10.46 -3.06 12.73
C GLN A 414 -9.46 -3.98 12.01
N ALA A 415 -8.77 -4.87 12.74
CA ALA A 415 -7.89 -5.87 12.14
C ALA A 415 -8.66 -6.84 11.25
N CYS A 416 -9.82 -7.34 11.69
CA CYS A 416 -10.69 -8.21 10.90
C CYS A 416 -11.23 -7.51 9.64
N ALA A 417 -11.64 -6.24 9.75
CA ALA A 417 -12.07 -5.44 8.61
C ALA A 417 -10.93 -5.23 7.60
N PHE A 418 -9.69 -5.07 8.08
CA PHE A 418 -8.52 -4.98 7.22
C PHE A 418 -8.24 -6.31 6.49
N ILE A 419 -8.23 -7.44 7.22
CA ILE A 419 -8.08 -8.78 6.62
C ILE A 419 -9.19 -9.04 5.60
N HIS A 420 -10.43 -8.63 5.90
CA HIS A 420 -11.55 -8.74 4.98
C HIS A 420 -11.28 -8.03 3.65
N GLN A 421 -10.76 -6.80 3.68
CA GLN A 421 -10.39 -6.06 2.47
C GLN A 421 -9.25 -6.75 1.71
N MET A 422 -8.24 -7.26 2.41
CA MET A 422 -7.13 -8.01 1.78
C MET A 422 -7.65 -9.25 1.04
N PHE A 423 -8.56 -10.00 1.66
CA PHE A 423 -9.18 -11.18 1.04
C PHE A 423 -10.11 -10.85 -0.14
N ILE A 424 -10.74 -9.68 -0.16
CA ILE A 424 -11.51 -9.21 -1.33
C ILE A 424 -10.57 -8.88 -2.49
N GLN A 425 -9.46 -8.19 -2.19
CA GLN A 425 -8.50 -7.75 -3.20
C GLN A 425 -7.77 -8.93 -3.84
N ASP A 426 -7.44 -9.97 -3.06
CA ASP A 426 -6.79 -11.17 -3.54
C ASP A 426 -7.35 -12.45 -2.90
N LYS A 427 -8.02 -13.28 -3.72
CA LYS A 427 -8.56 -14.58 -3.30
C LYS A 427 -7.47 -15.62 -3.05
N ASN A 428 -6.34 -15.55 -3.76
CA ASN A 428 -5.25 -16.50 -3.60
C ASN A 428 -4.55 -16.33 -2.25
N LEU A 429 -4.46 -15.09 -1.76
CA LEU A 429 -4.04 -14.81 -0.39
C LEU A 429 -4.91 -15.53 0.64
N MET A 430 -6.25 -15.51 0.49
CA MET A 430 -7.14 -16.24 1.40
C MET A 430 -6.81 -17.72 1.42
N LYS A 431 -6.69 -18.34 0.24
CA LYS A 431 -6.31 -19.75 0.12
C LYS A 431 -4.97 -20.02 0.82
N LEU A 432 -3.95 -19.20 0.58
CA LEU A 432 -2.64 -19.37 1.22
C LEU A 432 -2.72 -19.33 2.75
N VAL A 433 -3.40 -18.32 3.32
CA VAL A 433 -3.56 -18.16 4.77
C VAL A 433 -4.34 -19.33 5.37
N LEU A 434 -5.40 -19.80 4.70
CA LEU A 434 -6.15 -21.00 5.12
C LEU A 434 -5.26 -22.24 5.18
N PHE A 435 -4.38 -22.43 4.20
CA PHE A 435 -3.48 -23.59 4.14
C PHE A 435 -2.32 -23.52 5.14
N GLN A 436 -1.91 -22.30 5.53
CA GLN A 436 -1.00 -22.04 6.64
C GLN A 436 -1.66 -22.32 8.00
N THR A 437 -2.99 -22.23 8.07
CA THR A 437 -3.81 -22.40 9.29
C THR A 437 -3.51 -21.34 10.36
N TRP A 438 -4.32 -21.34 11.42
CA TRP A 438 -4.15 -20.51 12.62
C TRP A 438 -4.78 -21.22 13.83
N PRO A 439 -4.62 -20.72 15.08
CA PRO A 439 -5.17 -21.37 16.27
C PRO A 439 -6.68 -21.61 16.16
N ILE A 440 -7.14 -22.81 16.53
CA ILE A 440 -8.54 -23.26 16.35
C ILE A 440 -9.52 -22.33 17.06
N GLU A 441 -9.12 -21.74 18.19
CA GLU A 441 -10.00 -20.86 18.95
C GLU A 441 -10.26 -19.51 18.25
N MET A 442 -9.39 -19.11 17.31
CA MET A 442 -9.56 -17.91 16.50
C MET A 442 -10.47 -18.14 15.29
N ILE A 443 -10.82 -19.39 14.95
CA ILE A 443 -11.74 -19.67 13.83
C ILE A 443 -13.07 -18.94 14.01
N ARG A 444 -13.72 -19.09 15.17
CA ARG A 444 -15.03 -18.50 15.42
C ARG A 444 -15.00 -16.97 15.43
N PRO A 445 -14.13 -16.29 16.20
CA PRO A 445 -14.01 -14.83 16.16
C PRO A 445 -13.74 -14.26 14.76
N LEU A 446 -12.88 -14.91 13.97
CA LEU A 446 -12.58 -14.46 12.61
C LEU A 446 -13.75 -14.70 11.66
N VAL A 447 -14.39 -15.87 11.71
CA VAL A 447 -15.57 -16.16 10.90
C VAL A 447 -16.69 -15.17 11.23
N GLU A 448 -16.89 -14.78 12.49
CA GLU A 448 -17.89 -13.80 12.92
C GLU A 448 -17.58 -12.38 12.41
N ASN A 449 -16.33 -11.93 12.48
CA ASN A 449 -15.95 -10.55 12.16
C ASN A 449 -15.44 -10.31 10.73
N ILE A 450 -15.13 -11.36 9.95
CA ILE A 450 -14.66 -11.26 8.55
C ILE A 450 -15.79 -11.75 7.62
N PRO A 451 -16.52 -10.84 6.94
CA PRO A 451 -17.65 -11.21 6.09
C PRO A 451 -17.27 -12.08 4.88
N SER A 452 -16.06 -11.95 4.33
CA SER A 452 -15.62 -12.71 3.14
C SER A 452 -15.31 -14.19 3.42
N MET A 453 -15.37 -14.64 4.68
CA MET A 453 -15.02 -16.02 5.05
C MET A 453 -15.92 -17.11 4.44
N PHE A 454 -17.09 -16.76 3.89
CA PHE A 454 -17.92 -17.75 3.20
C PHE A 454 -17.22 -18.37 1.97
N VAL A 455 -16.30 -17.63 1.34
CA VAL A 455 -15.50 -18.09 0.19
C VAL A 455 -14.57 -19.25 0.59
N ALA A 456 -14.23 -19.38 1.88
CA ALA A 456 -13.36 -20.47 2.35
C ALA A 456 -13.94 -21.87 2.06
N THR A 457 -15.25 -21.99 1.85
CA THR A 457 -15.92 -23.25 1.50
C THR A 457 -15.38 -23.87 0.21
N GLU A 458 -14.95 -23.06 -0.76
CA GLU A 458 -14.38 -23.49 -2.05
C GLU A 458 -13.08 -24.30 -1.86
N TYR A 459 -12.34 -24.05 -0.79
CA TYR A 459 -11.02 -24.65 -0.56
C TYR A 459 -11.03 -25.85 0.39
N ILE A 460 -12.15 -26.12 1.08
CA ILE A 460 -12.23 -27.17 2.11
C ILE A 460 -11.93 -28.56 1.56
N GLN A 461 -12.47 -28.90 0.38
CA GLN A 461 -12.24 -30.20 -0.24
C GLN A 461 -10.75 -30.42 -0.53
N GLU A 462 -10.08 -29.41 -1.09
CA GLU A 462 -8.64 -29.44 -1.38
C GLU A 462 -7.80 -29.54 -0.10
N MET A 463 -8.20 -28.85 0.97
CA MET A 463 -7.51 -28.94 2.26
C MET A 463 -7.61 -30.34 2.87
N LEU A 464 -8.75 -31.02 2.70
CA LEU A 464 -8.97 -32.38 3.21
C LEU A 464 -8.26 -33.46 2.41
N SER A 465 -8.09 -33.28 1.10
CA SER A 465 -7.41 -34.26 0.24
C SER A 465 -5.91 -34.38 0.56
N LEU A 466 -5.29 -33.33 1.10
CA LEU A 466 -3.87 -33.35 1.47
C LEU A 466 -3.59 -34.19 2.73
N PRO A 467 -2.41 -34.85 2.83
CA PRO A 467 -2.07 -35.74 3.93
C PRO A 467 -1.57 -35.01 5.20
N ASP A 468 -2.09 -33.82 5.51
CA ASP A 468 -1.73 -33.06 6.72
C ASP A 468 -2.86 -33.10 7.76
N MET A 469 -2.55 -33.66 8.94
CA MET A 469 -3.52 -33.82 10.02
C MET A 469 -4.00 -32.49 10.60
N LYS A 470 -3.09 -31.52 10.79
CA LYS A 470 -3.43 -30.22 11.37
C LYS A 470 -4.37 -29.47 10.44
N ARG A 471 -4.07 -29.50 9.13
CA ARG A 471 -4.91 -28.90 8.09
C ARG A 471 -6.28 -29.56 8.01
N ARG A 472 -6.38 -30.89 8.14
CA ARG A 472 -7.66 -31.60 8.17
C ARG A 472 -8.52 -31.21 9.38
N ILE A 473 -7.93 -31.17 10.58
CA ILE A 473 -8.63 -30.71 11.79
C ILE A 473 -9.16 -29.29 11.57
N PHE A 474 -8.29 -28.39 11.12
CA PHE A 474 -8.63 -27.00 10.87
C PHE A 474 -9.76 -26.86 9.84
N ALA A 475 -9.71 -27.56 8.72
CA ALA A 475 -10.72 -27.51 7.66
C ALA A 475 -12.10 -27.95 8.16
N VAL A 476 -12.18 -29.03 8.95
CA VAL A 476 -13.46 -29.48 9.52
C VAL A 476 -14.03 -28.45 10.51
N CYS A 477 -13.19 -27.92 11.40
CA CYS A 477 -13.60 -26.90 12.37
C CYS A 477 -14.05 -25.60 11.67
N LEU A 478 -13.32 -25.15 10.66
CA LEU A 478 -13.66 -23.98 9.87
C LEU A 478 -14.98 -24.17 9.13
N MET A 479 -15.17 -25.31 8.46
CA MET A 479 -16.40 -25.60 7.72
C MET A 479 -17.63 -25.63 8.64
N ALA A 480 -17.48 -26.18 9.86
CA ALA A 480 -18.55 -26.18 10.85
C ALA A 480 -18.94 -24.76 11.28
N GLU A 481 -17.98 -23.86 11.53
CA GLU A 481 -18.24 -22.48 11.93
C GLU A 481 -18.78 -21.62 10.78
N VAL A 482 -18.25 -21.77 9.56
CA VAL A 482 -18.77 -21.12 8.35
C VAL A 482 -20.22 -21.57 8.10
N GLY A 483 -20.47 -22.88 8.18
CA GLY A 483 -21.81 -23.45 8.07
C GLY A 483 -22.78 -22.90 9.12
N ARG A 484 -22.32 -22.76 10.38
CA ARG A 484 -23.10 -22.15 11.48
C ARG A 484 -23.49 -20.70 11.22
N LYS A 485 -22.55 -19.88 10.74
CA LYS A 485 -22.74 -18.44 10.52
C LYS A 485 -23.61 -18.15 9.30
N TYR A 486 -23.25 -18.69 8.14
CA TYR A 486 -23.85 -18.26 6.86
C TYR A 486 -25.07 -19.08 6.44
N ARG A 487 -25.21 -20.32 6.91
CA ARG A 487 -26.39 -21.18 6.66
C ARG A 487 -26.77 -21.32 5.17
N LEU A 488 -25.78 -21.35 4.28
CA LEU A 488 -25.99 -21.42 2.83
C LEU A 488 -26.23 -22.87 2.36
N PRO A 489 -27.01 -23.07 1.27
CA PRO A 489 -27.20 -24.41 0.69
C PRO A 489 -25.89 -25.04 0.23
N GLU A 490 -24.98 -24.24 -0.34
CA GLU A 490 -23.63 -24.66 -0.72
C GLU A 490 -22.83 -25.15 0.50
N SER A 491 -22.97 -24.48 1.65
CA SER A 491 -22.34 -24.93 2.90
C SER A 491 -22.88 -26.27 3.37
N ALA A 492 -24.18 -26.56 3.19
CA ALA A 492 -24.74 -27.86 3.50
C ALA A 492 -24.18 -28.98 2.58
N ALA A 493 -24.03 -28.69 1.29
CA ALA A 493 -23.43 -29.61 0.33
C ALA A 493 -21.95 -29.90 0.67
N SER A 494 -21.17 -28.85 0.95
CA SER A 494 -19.78 -29.00 1.40
C SER A 494 -19.68 -29.79 2.71
N LEU A 495 -20.55 -29.54 3.69
CA LEU A 495 -20.57 -30.30 4.95
C LEU A 495 -20.88 -31.79 4.73
N ASN A 496 -21.80 -32.11 3.82
CA ASN A 496 -22.07 -33.50 3.46
C ASN A 496 -20.84 -34.20 2.89
N LEU A 497 -20.14 -33.53 1.96
CA LEU A 497 -18.87 -34.01 1.42
C LEU A 497 -17.80 -34.20 2.51
N VAL A 498 -17.69 -33.28 3.48
CA VAL A 498 -16.78 -33.43 4.62
C VAL A 498 -17.11 -34.71 5.42
N ILE A 499 -18.39 -34.98 5.67
CA ILE A 499 -18.83 -36.18 6.40
C ILE A 499 -18.47 -37.46 5.62
N ASP A 500 -18.64 -37.47 4.30
CA ASP A 500 -18.27 -38.60 3.44
C ASP A 500 -16.76 -38.87 3.41
N ILE A 501 -15.95 -37.82 3.36
CA ILE A 501 -14.49 -37.91 3.45
C ILE A 501 -14.08 -38.45 4.82
N LEU A 502 -14.66 -37.95 5.92
CA LEU A 502 -14.39 -38.43 7.27
C LEU A 502 -14.79 -39.91 7.46
N ASN A 503 -15.91 -40.33 6.88
CA ASN A 503 -16.35 -41.72 6.84
C ASN A 503 -15.37 -42.62 6.10
N SER A 504 -14.81 -42.13 5.00
CA SER A 504 -13.81 -42.84 4.20
C SER A 504 -12.49 -42.94 4.95
N LEU A 505 -12.02 -41.84 5.55
CA LEU A 505 -10.83 -41.84 6.41
C LEU A 505 -10.98 -42.84 7.56
N LEU A 506 -12.13 -42.87 8.23
CA LEU A 506 -12.40 -43.83 9.31
C LEU A 506 -12.35 -45.29 8.84
N LYS A 507 -12.71 -45.59 7.59
CA LYS A 507 -12.66 -46.95 7.01
C LYS A 507 -11.26 -47.37 6.59
N PHE A 508 -10.51 -46.50 5.93
CA PHE A 508 -9.26 -46.86 5.24
C PHE A 508 -7.98 -46.61 6.03
N THR A 509 -8.04 -45.85 7.13
CA THR A 509 -6.84 -45.56 7.93
C THR A 509 -6.83 -46.34 9.23
N GLN A 510 -5.71 -46.99 9.53
CA GLN A 510 -5.51 -47.70 10.79
C GLN A 510 -5.40 -46.68 11.94
N MET A 511 -6.24 -46.85 12.95
CA MET A 511 -6.08 -46.18 14.25
C MET A 511 -4.86 -46.80 14.96
N PRO A 512 -3.80 -46.03 15.28
CA PRO A 512 -3.91 -44.91 16.22
C PRO A 512 -3.67 -43.49 15.67
N GLY A 513 -3.31 -43.33 14.39
CA GLY A 513 -2.91 -42.04 13.81
C GLY A 513 -4.01 -40.95 13.81
N ASN A 514 -5.29 -41.36 13.76
CA ASN A 514 -6.42 -40.45 13.63
C ASN A 514 -7.19 -40.18 14.93
N HIS A 515 -6.77 -40.71 16.08
CA HIS A 515 -7.41 -40.40 17.37
C HIS A 515 -7.37 -38.90 17.67
N ALA A 516 -6.25 -38.25 17.37
CA ALA A 516 -6.09 -36.81 17.55
C ALA A 516 -7.07 -36.01 16.66
N LEU A 517 -7.27 -36.44 15.41
CA LEU A 517 -8.24 -35.86 14.48
C LEU A 517 -9.65 -35.92 15.04
N PHE A 518 -10.14 -37.14 15.30
CA PHE A 518 -11.52 -37.35 15.72
C PHE A 518 -11.81 -36.75 17.10
N THR A 519 -10.82 -36.69 17.99
CA THR A 519 -10.98 -36.00 19.29
C THR A 519 -11.14 -34.50 19.11
N ALA A 520 -10.35 -33.89 18.21
CA ALA A 520 -10.39 -32.45 17.97
C ALA A 520 -11.65 -32.01 17.21
N ILE A 521 -12.14 -32.81 16.26
CA ILE A 521 -13.29 -32.43 15.42
C ILE A 521 -14.65 -32.83 16.01
N ALA A 522 -14.71 -33.79 16.94
CA ALA A 522 -15.98 -34.26 17.51
C ALA A 522 -16.87 -33.13 18.08
N PRO A 523 -16.34 -32.12 18.79
CA PRO A 523 -17.14 -30.96 19.23
C PRO A 523 -17.73 -30.17 18.04
N SER A 524 -16.92 -29.90 17.01
CA SER A 524 -17.33 -29.16 15.82
C SER A 524 -18.40 -29.91 15.02
N LEU A 525 -18.27 -31.24 14.90
CA LEU A 525 -19.31 -32.10 14.32
C LEU A 525 -20.61 -32.01 15.14
N GLY A 526 -20.48 -31.94 16.46
CA GLY A 526 -21.58 -31.69 17.38
C GLY A 526 -22.39 -30.44 17.04
N CYS A 527 -21.70 -29.34 16.70
CA CYS A 527 -22.30 -28.05 16.36
C CYS A 527 -23.04 -28.04 15.01
N ILE A 528 -22.76 -28.96 14.08
CA ILE A 528 -23.43 -29.01 12.77
C ILE A 528 -24.91 -29.40 12.92
N ILE A 529 -25.22 -30.29 13.87
CA ILE A 529 -26.56 -30.88 14.03
C ILE A 529 -27.67 -29.85 14.30
N PRO A 530 -27.53 -28.90 15.25
CA PRO A 530 -28.56 -27.87 15.43
C PRO A 530 -28.65 -26.88 14.25
N VAL A 531 -27.61 -26.76 13.42
CA VAL A 531 -27.58 -25.83 12.28
C VAL A 531 -28.23 -26.46 11.05
N TYR A 532 -27.95 -27.74 10.79
CA TYR A 532 -28.47 -28.49 9.63
C TYR A 532 -29.12 -29.80 10.10
N PRO A 533 -30.41 -29.77 10.51
CA PRO A 533 -31.12 -30.96 10.99
C PRO A 533 -31.10 -32.13 9.98
N GLN A 534 -31.10 -31.83 8.68
CA GLN A 534 -31.00 -32.82 7.60
C GLN A 534 -29.70 -33.65 7.62
N LEU A 535 -28.60 -33.12 8.17
CA LEU A 535 -27.32 -33.83 8.30
C LEU A 535 -27.18 -34.57 9.64
N ALA A 536 -28.10 -34.37 10.57
CA ALA A 536 -28.10 -34.99 11.90
C ALA A 536 -27.95 -36.52 11.89
N PRO A 537 -28.66 -37.30 11.05
CA PRO A 537 -28.50 -38.76 11.05
C PRO A 537 -27.10 -39.20 10.59
N LEU A 538 -26.55 -38.52 9.57
CA LEU A 538 -25.21 -38.81 9.03
C LEU A 538 -24.12 -38.53 10.06
N VAL A 539 -24.17 -37.37 10.70
CA VAL A 539 -23.21 -36.97 11.74
C VAL A 539 -23.32 -37.87 12.97
N SER A 540 -24.53 -38.22 13.41
CA SER A 540 -24.73 -39.11 14.57
C SER A 540 -24.22 -40.52 14.30
N SER A 541 -24.47 -41.06 13.10
CA SER A 541 -23.92 -42.36 12.68
C SER A 541 -22.39 -42.35 12.65
N LEU A 542 -21.78 -41.29 12.12
CA LEU A 542 -20.32 -41.12 12.12
C LEU A 542 -19.76 -41.10 13.56
N LEU A 543 -20.33 -40.30 14.46
CA LEU A 543 -19.92 -40.22 15.86
C LEU A 543 -20.05 -41.57 16.59
N LEU A 544 -21.16 -42.29 16.40
CA LEU A 544 -21.34 -43.62 16.99
C LEU A 544 -20.31 -44.63 16.46
N ARG A 545 -19.99 -44.59 15.17
CA ARG A 545 -18.93 -45.44 14.58
C ARG A 545 -17.55 -45.11 15.14
N ILE A 546 -17.23 -43.82 15.30
CA ILE A 546 -15.99 -43.38 15.96
C ILE A 546 -15.93 -43.96 17.38
N SER A 547 -17.00 -43.79 18.17
CA SER A 547 -17.07 -44.31 19.55
C SER A 547 -16.93 -45.84 19.61
N SER A 548 -17.63 -46.57 18.74
CA SER A 548 -17.55 -48.02 18.66
C SER A 548 -16.14 -48.51 18.36
N ILE A 549 -15.45 -47.88 17.39
CA ILE A 549 -14.07 -48.24 17.03
C ILE A 549 -13.13 -47.92 18.20
N SER A 550 -13.23 -46.73 18.79
CA SER A 550 -12.40 -46.36 19.95
C SER A 550 -12.62 -47.28 21.15
N ARG A 551 -13.85 -47.73 21.41
CA ARG A 551 -14.15 -48.69 22.49
C ARG A 551 -13.63 -50.09 22.17
N ALA A 552 -13.75 -50.55 20.91
CA ALA A 552 -13.19 -51.84 20.49
C ALA A 552 -11.66 -51.85 20.62
N GLN A 553 -10.99 -50.76 20.25
CA GLN A 553 -9.54 -50.62 20.45
C GLN A 553 -9.15 -50.53 21.91
N LEU A 554 -9.92 -49.81 22.72
CA LEU A 554 -9.73 -49.78 24.16
C LEU A 554 -9.82 -51.20 24.74
N ALA A 555 -10.82 -51.99 24.33
CA ALA A 555 -10.98 -53.38 24.76
C ALA A 555 -9.82 -54.29 24.31
N MET A 556 -9.32 -54.12 23.09
CA MET A 556 -8.13 -54.83 22.60
C MET A 556 -6.85 -54.46 23.37
N ASN A 557 -6.70 -53.17 23.71
CA ASN A 557 -5.54 -52.64 24.45
C ASN A 557 -5.62 -52.89 25.97
N CYS A 558 -6.77 -53.30 26.51
CA CYS A 558 -6.96 -53.63 27.93
C CYS A 558 -6.21 -54.89 28.39
N LEU A 559 -5.54 -55.61 27.48
CA LEU A 559 -4.67 -56.74 27.79
C LEU A 559 -3.30 -56.31 28.37
N ASP A 560 -2.86 -55.07 28.12
CA ASP A 560 -1.61 -54.49 28.65
C ASP A 560 -1.92 -53.33 29.64
N ALA A 561 -1.29 -53.33 30.80
CA ALA A 561 -1.68 -52.48 31.93
C ALA A 561 -1.56 -50.93 31.72
N ARG A 562 -2.71 -50.24 31.66
CA ARG A 562 -3.07 -48.83 32.09
C ARG A 562 -2.35 -47.60 31.46
N PRO A 563 -3.03 -46.44 31.23
CA PRO A 563 -3.53 -45.54 32.30
C PRO A 563 -4.90 -44.85 32.06
N SER A 564 -5.42 -44.19 33.10
CA SER A 564 -6.66 -43.38 33.20
C SER A 564 -6.76 -42.18 32.24
N GLY A 565 -5.85 -42.05 31.27
CA GLY A 565 -5.77 -40.97 30.29
C GLY A 565 -5.56 -41.43 28.84
N SER A 566 -5.89 -42.70 28.50
CA SER A 566 -5.73 -43.23 27.14
C SER A 566 -6.47 -42.38 26.09
N ARG A 567 -5.90 -42.27 24.88
CA ARG A 567 -6.41 -41.39 23.80
C ARG A 567 -7.78 -41.88 23.32
N GLU A 568 -7.98 -43.19 23.34
CA GLU A 568 -9.19 -43.93 23.01
C GLU A 568 -10.33 -43.58 23.98
N ARG A 569 -10.04 -43.56 25.29
CA ARG A 569 -11.04 -43.20 26.31
C ARG A 569 -11.42 -41.73 26.24
N ARG A 570 -10.45 -40.85 25.98
CA ARG A 570 -10.72 -39.41 25.77
C ARG A 570 -11.61 -39.17 24.55
N LEU A 571 -11.39 -39.88 23.46
CA LEU A 571 -12.23 -39.81 22.27
C LEU A 571 -13.65 -40.31 22.56
N ALA A 572 -13.78 -41.51 23.16
CA ALA A 572 -15.07 -42.08 23.52
C ALA A 572 -15.88 -41.16 24.46
N ASN A 573 -15.23 -40.62 25.50
CA ASN A 573 -15.87 -39.69 26.44
C ASN A 573 -16.25 -38.36 25.79
N THR A 574 -15.44 -37.85 24.86
CA THR A 574 -15.74 -36.61 24.12
C THR A 574 -16.97 -36.81 23.23
N VAL A 575 -17.03 -37.92 22.48
CA VAL A 575 -18.18 -38.26 21.65
C VAL A 575 -19.44 -38.45 22.50
N GLU A 576 -19.32 -39.16 23.62
CA GLU A 576 -20.44 -39.37 24.54
C GLU A 576 -20.95 -38.06 25.12
N ARG A 577 -20.06 -37.13 25.49
CA ARG A 577 -20.42 -35.78 25.93
C ARG A 577 -21.14 -34.97 24.84
N VAL A 578 -20.68 -35.06 23.59
CA VAL A 578 -21.31 -34.36 22.45
C VAL A 578 -22.69 -34.91 22.12
N LEU A 579 -22.88 -36.23 22.30
CA LEU A 579 -24.18 -36.87 22.11
C LEU A 579 -25.11 -36.63 23.32
N SER A 580 -24.57 -36.55 24.55
CA SER A 580 -25.35 -36.41 25.79
C SER A 580 -25.69 -34.96 26.16
N SER A 581 -24.87 -33.97 25.78
CA SER A 581 -25.19 -32.54 25.93
C SER A 581 -26.48 -32.11 25.20
N ARG A 582 -27.03 -33.01 24.39
CA ARG A 582 -28.27 -32.86 23.62
C ARG A 582 -29.53 -33.32 24.32
N VAL A 583 -29.43 -33.98 25.47
CA VAL A 583 -30.64 -34.34 26.24
C VAL A 583 -31.32 -33.08 26.84
N TYR A 584 -30.67 -31.90 26.81
CA TYR A 584 -31.17 -30.65 27.40
C TYR A 584 -31.43 -29.49 26.42
N THR A 585 -31.59 -29.74 25.12
CA THR A 585 -31.97 -28.68 24.14
C THR A 585 -33.25 -28.98 23.37
N LEU A 586 -34.11 -29.80 23.98
CA LEU A 586 -35.52 -29.95 23.63
C LEU A 586 -36.31 -29.66 24.90
N ASP A 587 -36.47 -28.38 25.21
CA ASP A 587 -37.59 -27.82 25.98
C ASP A 587 -37.78 -26.36 25.52
#